data_AF-A0A8B8GE18-F1
#
_entry.id   AF-A0A8B8GE18-F1
#
_cell.length_a   1.000
_cell.length_b   1.000
_cell.length_c   1.000
_cell.angle_alpha   90.00
_cell.angle_beta   90.00
_cell.angle_gamma   90.00
#
_symmetry.space_group_name_H-M   'P 1'
#
loop_
_entity.id
_entity.type
_entity.pdbx_description
1 polymer ?
#
loop_
_entity_poly.entity_id
_entity_poly.type
_entity_poly.pdbx_seq_one_letter_code
_entity_poly.pdbx_strand_id
1 'polypeptide(L)'
;MIMFIIVGSMYDFYSKEDSMSKCKLIFVAFSIQSNLKKLFYNSTKNTEFSCFYFLKALACVVILFGHRMMYSVSYPVYNMNDIETAFEIPFYGIFINGPIVVDIFFTISGFLTFISMYNALEKIKRCNVLLILFLRWCRLIPVYGLMIVFIAFVFFHVSDGPMWKSIAVRESENCLKNWWTNVLFVNNYVDTEHPCVMQSWYLACDLHMCALGVSMVYLVWKYPKCEKIALLTAILASCFASAYIVYQHNYYPTFIGFI
;
A
#
# COMPACT_ATOMS: atom_id res chain seq x y z
N MET A 1 -1.79 18.23 10.05
CA MET A 1 -3.00 17.39 9.97
C MET A 1 -3.75 17.29 11.31
N ILE A 2 -3.09 17.04 12.44
CA ILE A 2 -3.75 17.06 13.79
C ILE A 2 -4.49 18.38 14.03
N MET A 3 -3.87 19.52 13.69
CA MET A 3 -4.54 20.83 13.74
C MET A 3 -5.80 20.88 12.85
N PHE A 4 -5.77 20.34 11.63
CA PHE A 4 -6.95 20.27 10.75
C PHE A 4 -8.03 19.35 11.32
N ILE A 5 -7.67 18.28 12.03
CA ILE A 5 -8.60 17.39 12.71
C ILE A 5 -9.27 18.09 13.89
N ILE A 6 -8.50 18.81 14.72
CA ILE A 6 -9.02 19.57 15.85
C ILE A 6 -9.94 20.69 15.35
N VAL A 7 -9.46 21.52 14.42
CA VAL A 7 -10.24 22.62 13.85
C VAL A 7 -11.46 22.09 13.11
N GLY A 8 -11.34 21.01 12.34
CA GLY A 8 -12.46 20.38 11.63
C GLY A 8 -13.52 19.82 12.57
N SER A 9 -13.09 19.18 13.66
CA SER A 9 -14.01 18.64 14.68
C SER A 9 -14.70 19.75 15.48
N MET A 10 -13.97 20.81 15.86
CA MET A 10 -14.55 21.98 16.51
C MET A 10 -15.54 22.69 15.57
N TYR A 11 -15.16 22.91 14.31
CA TYR A 11 -16.01 23.56 13.31
C TYR A 11 -17.30 22.77 13.07
N ASP A 12 -17.22 21.44 12.95
CA ASP A 12 -18.38 20.55 12.80
C ASP A 12 -19.29 20.56 14.03
N PHE A 13 -18.72 20.66 15.24
CA PHE A 13 -19.49 20.76 16.48
C PHE A 13 -20.25 22.08 16.63
N TYR A 14 -19.63 23.21 16.26
CA TYR A 14 -20.23 24.55 16.39
C TYR A 14 -21.13 24.94 15.20
N SER A 15 -20.86 24.42 13.99
CA SER A 15 -21.59 24.78 12.77
C SER A 15 -22.93 24.01 12.64
N LYS A 16 -23.94 24.42 13.42
CA LYS A 16 -25.33 23.92 13.31
C LYS A 16 -26.10 24.38 12.06
N GLU A 17 -25.56 25.28 11.23
CA GLU A 17 -26.22 25.75 10.01
C GLU A 17 -26.23 24.70 8.90
N ASP A 18 -27.41 24.42 8.33
CA ASP A 18 -27.62 23.48 7.21
C ASP A 18 -27.01 23.94 5.87
N SER A 19 -26.49 25.16 5.78
CA SER A 19 -25.89 25.66 4.52
C SER A 19 -24.51 25.04 4.29
N MET A 20 -24.40 24.26 3.22
CA MET A 20 -23.21 23.45 2.92
C MET A 20 -22.23 24.24 2.04
N SER A 21 -21.45 25.13 2.66
CA SER A 21 -20.39 25.86 1.96
C SER A 21 -19.23 24.92 1.57
N LYS A 22 -18.49 25.24 0.49
CA LYS A 22 -17.31 24.45 0.06
C LYS A 22 -16.25 24.35 1.16
N CYS A 23 -16.05 25.42 1.94
CA CYS A 23 -15.17 25.40 3.09
C CYS A 23 -15.66 24.46 4.19
N LYS A 24 -16.97 24.45 4.48
CA LYS A 24 -17.56 23.52 5.46
C LYS A 24 -17.30 22.07 5.09
N LEU A 25 -17.43 21.69 3.82
CA LEU A 25 -17.15 20.33 3.35
C LEU A 25 -15.69 19.91 3.61
N ILE A 26 -14.74 20.82 3.42
CA ILE A 26 -13.31 20.55 3.67
C ILE A 26 -13.07 20.34 5.17
N PHE A 27 -13.59 21.21 6.05
CA PHE A 27 -13.40 21.07 7.49
C PHE A 27 -14.11 19.84 8.07
N VAL A 28 -15.33 19.56 7.63
CA VAL A 28 -16.10 18.37 8.04
C VAL A 28 -15.40 17.08 7.58
N ALA A 29 -14.67 17.09 6.46
CA ALA A 29 -13.89 15.94 6.03
C ALA A 29 -12.80 15.54 7.05
N PHE A 30 -12.32 16.48 7.88
CA PHE A 30 -11.36 16.22 8.96
C PHE A 30 -12.02 16.04 10.35
N SER A 31 -13.34 16.17 10.46
CA SER A 31 -14.06 16.01 11.73
C SER A 31 -14.03 14.55 12.20
N ILE A 32 -13.57 14.33 13.43
CA ILE A 32 -13.58 13.01 14.06
C ILE A 32 -15.03 12.55 14.25
N GLN A 33 -15.92 13.41 14.72
CA GLN A 33 -17.28 13.02 15.06
C GLN A 33 -18.05 12.54 13.82
N SER A 34 -17.98 13.29 12.73
CA SER A 34 -18.64 12.94 11.47
C SER A 34 -18.03 11.68 10.85
N ASN A 35 -16.71 11.53 10.88
CA ASN A 35 -16.05 10.35 10.34
C ASN A 35 -16.30 9.10 11.19
N LEU A 36 -16.32 9.20 12.52
CA LEU A 36 -16.66 8.06 13.40
C LEU A 36 -18.12 7.64 13.24
N LYS A 37 -19.06 8.59 13.15
CA LYS A 37 -20.46 8.27 12.85
C LYS A 37 -20.58 7.53 11.53
N LYS A 38 -19.88 7.97 10.47
CA LYS A 38 -19.84 7.26 9.18
C LYS A 38 -19.15 5.90 9.26
N LEU A 39 -18.10 5.77 10.07
CA LEU A 39 -17.35 4.52 10.25
C LEU A 39 -18.21 3.43 10.92
N PHE A 40 -18.97 3.80 11.95
CA PHE A 40 -19.88 2.89 12.65
C PHE A 40 -21.27 2.82 12.01
N TYR A 41 -21.56 3.67 11.03
CA TYR A 41 -22.80 3.60 10.28
C TYR A 41 -22.79 2.39 9.37
N ASN A 42 -23.72 1.46 9.63
CA ASN A 42 -23.83 0.24 8.88
C ASN A 42 -24.52 0.50 7.53
N SER A 43 -23.75 0.93 6.53
CA SER A 43 -24.26 1.14 5.18
C SER A 43 -24.45 -0.20 4.47
N THR A 44 -25.68 -0.70 4.48
CA THR A 44 -26.11 -1.88 3.69
C THR A 44 -26.03 -1.68 2.16
N LYS A 45 -25.65 -0.49 1.68
CA LYS A 45 -25.71 -0.10 0.26
C LYS A 45 -24.68 -0.74 -0.67
N ASN A 46 -23.57 -1.31 -0.17
CA ASN A 46 -22.47 -1.79 -1.03
C ASN A 46 -22.02 -3.22 -0.68
N THR A 47 -22.97 -4.16 -0.67
CA THR A 47 -22.68 -5.58 -0.36
C THR A 47 -22.01 -6.34 -1.50
N GLU A 48 -22.05 -5.83 -2.73
CA GLU A 48 -21.56 -6.51 -3.95
C GLU A 48 -20.09 -6.96 -3.84
N PHE A 49 -19.27 -6.26 -3.06
CA PHE A 49 -17.84 -6.57 -2.87
C PHE A 49 -17.46 -6.78 -1.40
N SER A 50 -18.41 -7.12 -0.53
CA SER A 50 -18.15 -7.32 0.91
C SER A 50 -17.05 -8.34 1.21
N CYS A 51 -16.99 -9.42 0.43
CA CYS A 51 -15.95 -10.44 0.56
C CYS A 51 -14.53 -9.87 0.37
N PHE A 52 -14.35 -8.92 -0.56
CA PHE A 52 -13.04 -8.31 -0.78
C PHE A 52 -12.60 -7.42 0.39
N TYR A 53 -13.54 -6.75 1.07
CA TYR A 53 -13.20 -6.00 2.28
C TYR A 53 -12.75 -6.94 3.40
N PHE A 54 -13.43 -8.08 3.57
CA PHE A 54 -13.02 -9.11 4.52
C PHE A 54 -11.63 -9.68 4.20
N LEU A 55 -11.38 -10.08 2.94
CA LEU A 55 -10.09 -10.60 2.50
C LEU A 55 -8.95 -9.59 2.73
N LYS A 56 -9.19 -8.30 2.43
CA LYS A 56 -8.22 -7.24 2.70
C LYS A 56 -7.94 -7.08 4.20
N ALA A 57 -8.97 -7.14 5.04
CA ALA A 57 -8.80 -7.06 6.49
C ALA A 57 -7.97 -8.23 7.02
N LEU A 58 -8.28 -9.46 6.58
CA LEU A 58 -7.52 -10.65 6.93
C LEU A 58 -6.06 -10.55 6.47
N ALA A 59 -5.84 -10.15 5.21
CA ALA A 59 -4.50 -9.96 4.66
C ALA A 59 -3.71 -8.88 5.43
N CYS A 60 -4.34 -7.77 5.83
CA CYS A 60 -3.72 -6.76 6.70
C CYS A 60 -3.25 -7.35 8.02
N VAL A 61 -4.05 -8.20 8.68
CA VAL A 61 -3.69 -8.83 9.95
C VAL A 61 -2.46 -9.73 9.78
N VAL A 62 -2.45 -10.56 8.73
CA VAL A 62 -1.32 -11.46 8.42
C VAL A 62 -0.04 -10.64 8.14
N ILE A 63 -0.15 -9.57 7.36
CA ILE A 63 0.97 -8.68 7.05
C ILE A 63 1.52 -8.00 8.30
N LEU A 64 0.66 -7.48 9.18
CA LEU A 64 1.08 -6.85 10.44
C LEU A 64 1.83 -7.84 11.34
N PHE A 65 1.31 -9.07 11.44
CA PHE A 65 1.99 -10.12 12.19
C PHE A 65 3.34 -10.47 11.55
N GLY A 66 3.41 -10.61 10.23
CA GLY A 66 4.66 -10.86 9.49
C GLY A 66 5.72 -9.77 9.71
N HIS A 67 5.34 -8.49 9.62
CA HIS A 67 6.27 -7.39 9.91
C HIS A 67 6.73 -7.41 11.36
N ARG A 68 5.83 -7.71 12.31
CA ARG A 68 6.23 -7.84 13.72
C ARG A 68 7.26 -8.95 13.90
N MET A 69 7.07 -10.10 13.27
CA MET A 69 8.03 -11.21 13.33
C MET A 69 9.37 -10.86 12.69
N MET A 70 9.38 -10.17 11.55
CA MET A 70 10.61 -9.71 10.89
C MET A 70 11.46 -8.82 11.81
N TYR A 71 10.83 -7.86 12.50
CA TYR A 71 11.53 -7.03 13.49
C TYR A 71 11.98 -7.86 14.70
N SER A 72 11.18 -8.83 15.16
CA SER A 72 11.54 -9.71 16.28
C SER A 72 12.83 -10.49 16.03
N VAL A 73 13.04 -10.99 14.80
CA VAL A 73 14.26 -11.72 14.41
C VAL A 73 15.50 -10.82 14.36
N SER A 74 15.32 -9.51 14.20
CA SER A 74 16.43 -8.55 14.23
C SER A 74 16.94 -8.23 15.64
N TYR A 75 16.27 -8.73 16.68
CA TYR A 75 16.73 -8.58 18.07
C TYR A 75 17.70 -9.70 18.47
N PRO A 76 18.63 -9.43 19.41
CA PRO A 76 19.48 -10.48 19.97
C PRO A 76 18.62 -11.57 20.61
N VAL A 77 18.87 -12.81 20.20
CA VAL A 77 18.18 -13.99 20.73
C VAL A 77 19.15 -14.86 21.52
N TYR A 78 18.64 -15.48 22.58
CA TYR A 78 19.46 -16.34 23.45
C TYR A 78 19.86 -17.66 22.78
N ASN A 79 18.98 -18.20 21.92
CA ASN A 79 19.19 -19.46 21.24
C ASN A 79 18.74 -19.35 19.78
N MET A 80 19.70 -19.42 18.86
CA MET A 80 19.43 -19.35 17.42
C MET A 80 18.79 -20.63 16.89
N ASN A 81 19.12 -21.78 17.48
CA ASN A 81 18.57 -23.08 17.07
C ASN A 81 17.05 -23.15 17.23
N ASP A 82 16.49 -22.45 18.22
CA ASP A 82 15.03 -22.40 18.41
C ASP A 82 14.34 -21.62 17.28
N ILE A 83 15.01 -20.65 16.68
CA ILE A 83 14.49 -19.92 15.51
C ILE A 83 14.59 -20.78 14.26
N GLU A 84 15.74 -21.43 14.06
CA GLU A 84 15.95 -22.31 12.91
C GLU A 84 14.93 -23.45 12.88
N THR A 85 14.73 -24.13 14.01
CA THR A 85 13.71 -25.19 14.14
C THR A 85 12.29 -24.66 13.96
N ALA A 86 12.00 -23.42 14.37
CA ALA A 86 10.72 -22.79 14.10
C ALA A 86 10.50 -22.54 12.59
N PHE A 87 11.54 -22.19 11.84
CA PHE A 87 11.46 -21.99 10.39
C PHE A 87 11.26 -23.28 9.58
N GLU A 88 11.56 -24.45 10.15
CA GLU A 88 11.22 -25.74 9.54
C GLU A 88 9.71 -26.02 9.54
N ILE A 89 8.95 -25.36 10.40
CA ILE A 89 7.50 -25.53 10.48
C ILE A 89 6.85 -24.86 9.25
N PRO A 90 6.10 -25.59 8.40
CA PRO A 90 5.55 -25.06 7.15
C PRO A 90 4.70 -23.79 7.30
N PHE A 91 4.05 -23.63 8.46
CA PHE A 91 3.26 -22.44 8.79
C PHE A 91 4.09 -21.14 8.74
N TYR A 92 5.37 -21.18 9.13
CA TYR A 92 6.25 -20.01 9.04
C TYR A 92 6.60 -19.63 7.61
N GLY A 93 6.46 -20.55 6.66
CA GLY A 93 6.65 -20.29 5.23
C GLY A 93 5.76 -19.16 4.68
N ILE A 94 4.57 -18.94 5.27
CA ILE A 94 3.67 -17.82 4.92
C ILE A 94 4.33 -16.48 5.24
N PHE A 95 5.04 -16.38 6.37
CA PHE A 95 5.69 -15.14 6.80
C PHE A 95 7.04 -14.94 6.10
N ILE A 96 7.79 -16.03 5.88
CA ILE A 96 9.05 -16.00 5.14
C ILE A 96 8.81 -15.58 3.68
N ASN A 97 7.67 -15.96 3.09
CA ASN A 97 7.26 -15.51 1.76
C ASN A 97 6.17 -14.42 1.82
N GLY A 98 6.22 -13.59 2.87
CA GLY A 98 5.24 -12.54 3.15
C GLY A 98 4.82 -11.65 1.96
N PRO A 99 5.72 -11.29 1.02
CA PRO A 99 5.32 -10.54 -0.18
C PRO A 99 4.20 -11.18 -1.00
N ILE A 100 4.06 -12.51 -1.01
CA ILE A 100 2.98 -13.22 -1.72
C ILE A 100 1.60 -12.83 -1.15
N VAL A 101 1.50 -12.54 0.14
CA VAL A 101 0.23 -12.11 0.76
C VAL A 101 -0.24 -10.77 0.21
N VAL A 102 0.69 -9.93 -0.25
CA VAL A 102 0.39 -8.61 -0.84
C VAL A 102 -0.33 -8.74 -2.18
N ASP A 103 -0.16 -9.86 -2.90
CA ASP A 103 -0.82 -10.11 -4.19
C ASP A 103 -2.35 -10.13 -4.08
N ILE A 104 -2.90 -10.40 -2.90
CA ILE A 104 -4.33 -10.26 -2.63
C ILE A 104 -4.78 -8.82 -2.88
N PHE A 105 -4.00 -7.83 -2.44
CA PHE A 105 -4.31 -6.42 -2.66
C PHE A 105 -4.18 -6.04 -4.13
N PHE A 106 -3.12 -6.48 -4.80
CA PHE A 106 -2.92 -6.21 -6.24
C PHE A 106 -4.02 -6.83 -7.09
N THR A 107 -4.41 -8.07 -6.81
CA THR A 107 -5.48 -8.78 -7.54
C THR A 107 -6.82 -8.07 -7.38
N ILE A 108 -7.19 -7.72 -6.14
CA ILE A 108 -8.45 -6.99 -5.90
C ILE A 108 -8.40 -5.59 -6.54
N SER A 109 -7.25 -4.88 -6.44
CA SER A 109 -7.05 -3.56 -7.06
C SER A 109 -7.20 -3.62 -8.59
N GLY A 110 -6.61 -4.64 -9.23
CA GLY A 110 -6.71 -4.88 -10.67
C GLY A 110 -8.14 -5.19 -11.10
N PHE A 111 -8.82 -6.11 -10.41
CA PHE A 111 -10.22 -6.47 -10.69
C PHE A 111 -11.17 -5.25 -10.58
N LEU A 112 -11.08 -4.50 -9.48
CA LEU A 112 -11.92 -3.30 -9.30
C LEU A 112 -11.59 -2.20 -10.31
N THR A 113 -10.32 -2.06 -10.69
CA THR A 113 -9.90 -1.12 -11.75
C THR A 113 -10.49 -1.52 -13.09
N PHE A 114 -10.46 -2.82 -13.45
CA PHE A 114 -11.09 -3.33 -14.67
C PHE A 114 -12.59 -3.01 -14.71
N ILE A 115 -13.35 -3.43 -13.70
CA ILE A 115 -14.81 -3.20 -13.68
C ILE A 115 -15.14 -1.71 -13.74
N SER A 116 -14.50 -0.91 -12.90
CA SER A 116 -14.79 0.52 -12.82
C SER A 116 -14.47 1.24 -14.13
N MET A 117 -13.33 0.92 -14.72
CA MET A 117 -12.87 1.57 -15.95
C MET A 117 -13.64 1.10 -17.19
N TYR A 118 -13.90 -0.21 -17.30
CA TYR A 118 -14.65 -0.77 -18.43
C TYR A 118 -16.07 -0.18 -18.48
N ASN A 119 -16.77 -0.13 -17.34
CA ASN A 119 -18.09 0.49 -17.22
C ASN A 119 -18.07 2.00 -17.54
N ALA A 120 -17.01 2.71 -17.14
CA ALA A 120 -16.86 4.13 -17.45
C ALA A 120 -16.59 4.36 -18.95
N LEU A 121 -15.78 3.49 -19.56
CA LEU A 121 -15.45 3.52 -20.99
C LEU A 121 -16.67 3.26 -21.87
N GLU A 122 -17.54 2.32 -21.51
CA GLU A 122 -18.80 2.09 -22.24
C GLU A 122 -19.71 3.33 -22.24
N LYS A 123 -19.76 4.06 -21.12
CA LYS A 123 -20.62 5.24 -20.97
C LYS A 123 -20.03 6.51 -21.61
N ILE A 124 -18.75 6.79 -21.34
CA ILE A 124 -18.12 8.08 -21.63
C ILE A 124 -17.26 8.01 -22.91
N LYS A 125 -16.83 6.81 -23.32
CA LYS A 125 -15.95 6.55 -24.49
C LYS A 125 -14.65 7.35 -24.50
N ARG A 126 -14.23 7.88 -23.34
CA ARG A 126 -12.98 8.62 -23.15
C ARG A 126 -12.29 8.09 -21.90
N CYS A 127 -10.98 7.94 -22.00
CA CYS A 127 -10.13 7.59 -20.87
C CYS A 127 -8.94 8.56 -20.82
N ASN A 128 -8.81 9.26 -19.70
CA ASN A 128 -7.61 10.03 -19.39
C ASN A 128 -6.82 9.28 -18.31
N VAL A 129 -5.86 8.48 -18.77
CA VAL A 129 -5.00 7.64 -17.91
C VAL A 129 -4.26 8.51 -16.88
N LEU A 130 -3.71 9.64 -17.32
CA LEU A 130 -2.97 10.56 -16.45
C LEU A 130 -3.86 11.12 -15.34
N LEU A 131 -5.11 11.48 -15.66
CA LEU A 131 -6.05 11.97 -14.66
C LEU A 131 -6.40 10.88 -13.64
N ILE A 132 -6.64 9.64 -14.09
CA ILE A 132 -6.93 8.51 -13.18
C ILE A 132 -5.76 8.28 -12.22
N LEU A 133 -4.53 8.26 -12.74
CA LEU A 133 -3.32 8.09 -11.94
C LEU A 133 -3.10 9.26 -10.98
N PHE A 134 -3.31 10.49 -11.45
CA PHE A 134 -3.18 11.69 -10.63
C PHE A 134 -4.18 11.71 -9.48
N LEU A 135 -5.44 11.34 -9.73
CA LEU A 135 -6.46 11.23 -8.68
C LEU A 135 -6.12 10.13 -7.67
N ARG A 136 -5.60 8.99 -8.13
CA ARG A 136 -5.13 7.92 -7.23
C ARG A 136 -3.93 8.39 -6.41
N TRP A 137 -2.97 9.09 -7.01
CA TRP A 137 -1.83 9.68 -6.32
C TRP A 137 -2.27 10.69 -5.25
N CYS A 138 -3.17 11.61 -5.60
CA CYS A 138 -3.74 12.59 -4.65
C CYS A 138 -4.48 11.93 -3.48
N ARG A 139 -5.07 10.75 -3.69
CA ARG A 139 -5.74 9.98 -2.64
C ARG A 139 -4.75 9.32 -1.67
N LEU A 140 -3.63 8.82 -2.17
CA LEU A 140 -2.65 8.08 -1.37
C LEU A 140 -1.68 9.01 -0.61
N ILE A 141 -1.29 10.11 -1.24
CA ILE A 141 -0.24 10.99 -0.72
C ILE A 141 -0.51 11.59 0.68
N PRO A 142 -1.75 11.93 1.10
CA PRO A 142 -1.96 12.59 2.39
C PRO A 142 -1.61 11.68 3.57
N VAL A 143 -2.01 10.41 3.50
CA VAL A 143 -1.72 9.41 4.55
C VAL A 143 -0.25 9.00 4.48
N TYR A 144 0.27 8.83 3.27
CA TYR A 144 1.65 8.42 3.06
C TYR A 144 2.65 9.50 3.51
N GLY A 145 2.37 10.76 3.20
CA GLY A 145 3.14 11.91 3.65
C GLY A 145 3.15 12.05 5.17
N LEU A 146 2.05 11.70 5.85
CA LEU A 146 2.04 11.65 7.31
C LEU A 146 3.00 10.58 7.85
N MET A 147 3.03 9.40 7.24
CA MET A 147 3.95 8.33 7.64
C MET A 147 5.42 8.77 7.43
N ILE A 148 5.71 9.43 6.30
CA ILE A 148 7.03 9.98 6.00
C ILE A 148 7.45 11.00 7.07
N VAL A 149 6.59 11.98 7.38
CA VAL A 149 6.87 12.99 8.41
C VAL A 149 7.04 12.35 9.79
N PHE A 150 6.22 11.35 10.11
CA PHE A 150 6.32 10.62 11.35
C PHE A 150 7.67 9.89 11.47
N ILE A 151 8.09 9.14 10.45
CA ILE A 151 9.37 8.41 10.47
C ILE A 151 10.56 9.39 10.49
N ALA A 152 10.50 10.44 9.68
CA ALA A 152 11.58 11.43 9.59
C ALA A 152 11.80 12.19 10.90
N PHE A 153 10.74 12.62 11.60
CA PHE A 153 10.86 13.58 12.71
C PHE A 153 10.37 13.09 14.07
N VAL A 154 9.40 12.18 14.12
CA VAL A 154 8.74 11.79 15.38
C VAL A 154 9.24 10.45 15.88
N PHE A 155 9.49 9.50 14.98
CA PHE A 155 9.76 8.11 15.31
C PHE A 155 10.91 7.93 16.29
N PHE A 156 12.02 8.65 16.10
CA PHE A 156 13.15 8.61 17.04
C PHE A 156 12.77 8.93 18.50
N HIS A 157 11.77 9.77 18.73
CA HIS A 157 11.34 10.20 20.06
C HIS A 157 10.28 9.32 20.73
N VAL A 158 9.79 8.26 20.06
CA VAL A 158 8.67 7.44 20.57
C VAL A 158 9.07 6.55 21.74
N SER A 159 10.35 6.16 21.84
CA SER A 159 10.88 5.30 22.89
C SER A 159 12.32 5.69 23.22
N ASP A 160 12.90 5.07 24.25
CA ASP A 160 14.32 5.22 24.61
C ASP A 160 14.99 3.84 24.75
N GLY A 161 16.32 3.83 24.78
CA GLY A 161 17.16 2.64 24.90
C GLY A 161 18.16 2.48 23.75
N PRO A 162 19.29 1.78 23.98
CA PRO A 162 20.36 1.65 22.99
C PRO A 162 19.90 0.96 21.70
N MET A 163 19.07 -0.09 21.83
CA MET A 163 18.51 -0.81 20.68
C MET A 163 17.47 0.01 19.92
N TRP A 164 16.70 0.84 20.61
CA TRP A 164 15.75 1.74 19.95
C TRP A 164 16.49 2.81 19.15
N LYS A 165 17.52 3.42 19.72
CA LYS A 165 18.32 4.46 19.06
C LYS A 165 18.99 3.95 17.79
N SER A 166 19.56 2.74 17.81
CA SER A 166 20.21 2.18 16.61
C SER A 166 19.24 2.00 15.43
N ILE A 167 18.00 1.59 15.70
CA ILE A 167 16.97 1.44 14.66
C ILE A 167 16.42 2.81 14.28
N ALA A 168 15.91 3.57 15.24
CA ALA A 168 15.11 4.75 14.96
C ALA A 168 15.94 5.92 14.39
N VAL A 169 17.23 6.05 14.74
CA VAL A 169 18.13 7.02 14.09
C VAL A 169 18.33 6.65 12.63
N ARG A 170 18.66 5.38 12.35
CA ARG A 170 18.89 4.89 10.99
C ARG A 170 17.67 5.09 10.10
N GLU A 171 16.48 4.71 10.57
CA GLU A 171 15.24 4.91 9.81
C GLU A 171 14.92 6.40 9.58
N SER A 172 15.15 7.25 10.59
CA SER A 172 14.97 8.71 10.47
C SER A 172 15.93 9.33 9.46
N GLU A 173 17.22 9.01 9.52
CA GLU A 173 18.25 9.51 8.59
C GLU A 173 18.00 9.04 7.15
N ASN A 174 17.71 7.74 6.97
CA ASN A 174 17.32 7.18 5.67
C ASN A 174 16.10 7.92 5.11
N CYS A 175 15.10 8.19 5.96
CA CYS A 175 13.92 8.88 5.51
C CYS A 175 14.17 10.36 5.18
N LEU A 176 14.96 11.08 5.96
CA LEU A 176 15.34 12.46 5.66
C LEU A 176 16.11 12.59 4.33
N LYS A 177 16.88 11.57 3.97
CA LYS A 177 17.59 11.50 2.68
C LYS A 177 16.64 11.15 1.52
N ASN A 178 15.77 10.16 1.71
CA ASN A 178 15.04 9.52 0.61
C ASN A 178 13.52 9.74 0.61
N TRP A 179 12.95 10.62 1.44
CA TRP A 179 11.50 10.87 1.50
C TRP A 179 10.85 11.18 0.13
N TRP A 180 11.59 11.86 -0.74
CA TRP A 180 11.08 12.28 -2.06
C TRP A 180 10.84 11.09 -2.99
N THR A 181 11.58 9.99 -2.84
CA THR A 181 11.40 8.78 -3.66
C THR A 181 10.05 8.14 -3.36
N ASN A 182 9.63 8.14 -2.10
CA ASN A 182 8.33 7.67 -1.64
C ASN A 182 7.20 8.57 -2.14
N VAL A 183 7.38 9.90 -2.16
CA VAL A 183 6.39 10.86 -2.69
C VAL A 183 6.16 10.68 -4.20
N LEU A 184 7.23 10.37 -4.94
CA LEU A 184 7.18 10.09 -6.37
C LEU A 184 6.88 8.62 -6.71
N PHE A 185 6.73 7.75 -5.71
CA PHE A 185 6.51 6.31 -5.87
C PHE A 185 7.62 5.58 -6.66
N VAL A 186 8.86 6.10 -6.62
CA VAL A 186 10.06 5.50 -7.27
C VAL A 186 11.00 4.85 -6.26
N ASN A 187 10.57 4.70 -5.01
CA ASN A 187 11.35 4.12 -3.91
C ASN A 187 11.74 2.65 -4.12
N ASN A 188 11.19 1.96 -5.11
CA ASN A 188 11.59 0.60 -5.47
C ASN A 188 12.80 0.55 -6.43
N TYR A 189 13.26 1.70 -6.92
CA TYR A 189 14.33 1.79 -7.92
C TYR A 189 15.49 2.68 -7.49
N VAL A 190 15.25 3.61 -6.56
CA VAL A 190 16.24 4.59 -6.10
C VAL A 190 16.63 4.27 -4.66
N ASP A 191 17.94 4.07 -4.43
CA ASP A 191 18.54 3.85 -3.11
C ASP A 191 17.77 2.80 -2.28
N THR A 192 17.54 1.63 -2.88
CA THR A 192 16.72 0.55 -2.32
C THR A 192 17.31 -0.06 -1.04
N GLU A 193 18.60 0.15 -0.80
CA GLU A 193 19.29 -0.26 0.43
C GLU A 193 18.94 0.64 1.63
N HIS A 194 18.54 1.90 1.38
CA HIS A 194 18.24 2.89 2.41
C HIS A 194 16.81 3.48 2.24
N PRO A 195 15.74 2.67 2.28
CA PRO A 195 14.39 3.16 2.05
C PRO A 195 13.92 4.09 3.19
N CYS A 196 13.12 5.13 2.88
CA CYS A 196 12.47 5.95 3.93
C CYS A 196 11.40 5.16 4.69
N VAL A 197 10.53 4.44 3.98
CA VAL A 197 9.44 3.65 4.56
C VAL A 197 9.50 2.24 4.00
N MET A 198 10.15 1.31 4.70
CA MET A 198 10.39 -0.06 4.20
C MET A 198 9.10 -0.73 3.70
N GLN A 199 8.05 -0.73 4.52
CA GLN A 199 6.78 -1.39 4.22
C GLN A 199 5.98 -0.77 3.05
N SER A 200 6.42 0.35 2.50
CA SER A 200 5.67 1.09 1.47
C SER A 200 5.96 0.68 0.03
N TRP A 201 6.87 -0.27 -0.19
CA TRP A 201 7.24 -0.76 -1.53
C TRP A 201 6.00 -1.17 -2.36
N TYR A 202 4.98 -1.73 -1.71
CA TYR A 202 3.77 -2.17 -2.38
C TYR A 202 2.91 -1.00 -2.89
N LEU A 203 3.00 0.19 -2.29
CA LEU A 203 2.26 1.37 -2.74
C LEU A 203 2.79 1.85 -4.10
N ALA A 204 4.12 1.83 -4.28
CA ALA A 204 4.77 2.07 -5.57
C ALA A 204 4.33 1.04 -6.62
N CYS A 205 4.37 -0.25 -6.24
CA CYS A 205 3.89 -1.32 -7.12
C CYS A 205 2.41 -1.15 -7.50
N ASP A 206 1.52 -0.81 -6.57
CA ASP A 206 0.09 -0.62 -6.84
C ASP A 206 -0.17 0.53 -7.82
N LEU A 207 0.56 1.65 -7.71
CA LEU A 207 0.44 2.75 -8.67
C LEU A 207 0.94 2.35 -10.06
N HIS A 208 2.08 1.67 -10.15
CA HIS A 208 2.65 1.20 -11.42
C HIS A 208 1.77 0.13 -12.09
N MET A 209 1.28 -0.84 -11.32
CA MET A 209 0.36 -1.86 -11.80
C MET A 209 -1.00 -1.25 -12.18
N CYS A 210 -1.45 -0.19 -11.50
CA CYS A 210 -2.65 0.54 -11.92
C CYS A 210 -2.43 1.21 -13.28
N ALA A 211 -1.26 1.81 -13.54
CA ALA A 211 -0.94 2.40 -14.84
C ALA A 211 -0.93 1.34 -15.97
N LEU A 212 -0.29 0.20 -15.71
CA LEU A 212 -0.29 -0.93 -16.64
C LEU A 212 -1.71 -1.50 -16.84
N GLY A 213 -2.45 -1.70 -15.76
CA GLY A 213 -3.81 -2.22 -15.78
C GLY A 213 -4.79 -1.32 -16.54
N VAL A 214 -4.75 -0.02 -16.30
CA VAL A 214 -5.56 0.97 -17.04
C VAL A 214 -5.23 0.95 -18.53
N SER A 215 -3.94 0.89 -18.88
CA SER A 215 -3.50 0.81 -20.27
C SER A 215 -3.99 -0.49 -20.93
N MET A 216 -3.92 -1.60 -20.22
CA MET A 216 -4.39 -2.91 -20.67
C MET A 216 -5.91 -2.92 -20.90
N VAL A 217 -6.69 -2.42 -19.94
CA VAL A 217 -8.16 -2.29 -20.07
C VAL A 217 -8.52 -1.46 -21.29
N TYR A 218 -7.83 -0.33 -21.50
CA TYR A 218 -8.07 0.53 -22.66
C TYR A 218 -7.77 -0.18 -23.99
N LEU A 219 -6.68 -0.95 -24.05
CA LEU A 219 -6.32 -1.75 -25.24
C LEU A 219 -7.37 -2.82 -25.55
N VAL A 220 -7.82 -3.56 -24.53
CA VAL A 220 -8.87 -4.60 -24.68
C VAL A 220 -10.19 -3.97 -25.13
N TRP A 221 -10.60 -2.87 -24.51
CA TRP A 221 -11.82 -2.15 -24.89
C TRP A 221 -11.77 -1.62 -26.33
N LYS A 222 -10.62 -1.08 -26.76
CA LYS A 222 -10.45 -0.53 -28.12
C LYS A 222 -10.32 -1.63 -29.18
N TYR A 223 -9.68 -2.76 -28.85
CA TYR A 223 -9.38 -3.87 -29.75
C TYR A 223 -9.81 -5.22 -29.16
N PRO A 224 -11.12 -5.50 -29.05
CA PRO A 224 -11.62 -6.71 -28.38
C PRO A 224 -11.15 -8.02 -29.06
N LYS A 225 -10.88 -7.99 -30.37
CA LYS A 225 -10.34 -9.14 -31.10
C LYS A 225 -8.94 -9.55 -30.64
N CYS A 226 -8.19 -8.63 -30.02
CA CYS A 226 -6.82 -8.85 -29.55
C CYS A 226 -6.74 -9.22 -28.07
N GLU A 227 -7.87 -9.32 -27.35
CA GLU A 227 -7.90 -9.55 -25.90
C GLU A 227 -7.08 -10.76 -25.46
N LYS A 228 -7.36 -11.94 -26.04
CA LYS A 228 -6.68 -13.19 -25.68
C LYS A 228 -5.18 -13.11 -25.92
N ILE A 229 -4.78 -12.50 -27.04
CA ILE A 229 -3.36 -12.34 -27.41
C ILE A 229 -2.70 -11.41 -26.40
N ALA A 230 -3.32 -10.24 -26.12
CA ALA A 230 -2.79 -9.28 -25.16
C ALA A 230 -2.61 -9.93 -23.77
N LEU A 231 -3.63 -10.63 -23.26
CA LEU A 231 -3.57 -11.30 -21.95
C LEU A 231 -2.48 -12.39 -21.93
N LEU A 232 -2.43 -13.24 -22.95
CA LEU A 232 -1.40 -14.28 -23.05
C LEU A 232 0.00 -13.67 -23.09
N THR A 233 0.21 -12.60 -23.88
CA THR A 233 1.50 -11.91 -23.94
C THR A 233 1.88 -11.29 -22.60
N ALA A 234 0.92 -10.71 -21.86
CA ALA A 234 1.17 -10.14 -20.54
C ALA A 234 1.59 -11.22 -19.52
N ILE A 235 0.90 -12.37 -19.51
CA ILE A 235 1.22 -13.50 -18.64
C ILE A 235 2.62 -14.03 -18.97
N LEU A 236 2.89 -14.32 -20.25
CA LEU A 236 4.20 -14.82 -20.68
C LEU A 236 5.32 -13.83 -20.37
N ALA A 237 5.10 -12.54 -20.61
CA ALA A 237 6.06 -11.49 -20.27
C ALA A 237 6.33 -11.43 -18.76
N SER A 238 5.29 -11.53 -17.91
CA SER A 238 5.47 -11.55 -16.45
C SER A 238 6.24 -12.77 -15.97
N CYS A 239 5.92 -13.97 -16.48
CA CYS A 239 6.61 -15.21 -16.11
C CYS A 239 8.07 -15.17 -16.56
N PHE A 240 8.31 -14.72 -17.79
CA PHE A 240 9.65 -14.61 -18.35
C PHE A 240 10.49 -13.57 -17.61
N ALA A 241 9.94 -12.39 -17.34
CA ALA A 241 10.66 -11.34 -16.61
C ALA A 241 11.07 -11.82 -15.21
N SER A 242 10.15 -12.44 -14.46
CA SER A 242 10.45 -13.01 -13.14
C SER A 242 11.52 -14.11 -13.23
N ALA A 243 11.38 -15.06 -14.16
CA ALA A 243 12.36 -16.14 -14.33
C ALA A 243 13.74 -15.61 -14.71
N TYR A 244 13.80 -14.64 -15.63
CA TYR A 244 15.05 -14.02 -16.07
C TYR A 244 15.74 -13.29 -14.93
N ILE A 245 15.01 -12.49 -14.14
CA ILE A 245 15.55 -11.76 -12.99
C ILE A 245 16.11 -12.72 -11.94
N VAL A 246 15.36 -13.78 -11.60
CA VAL A 246 15.82 -14.81 -10.65
C VAL A 246 17.11 -15.49 -11.16
N TYR A 247 17.16 -15.82 -12.44
CA TYR A 247 18.34 -16.45 -13.05
C TYR A 247 19.57 -15.53 -13.06
N GLN A 248 19.40 -14.25 -13.42
CA GLN A 248 20.51 -13.30 -13.49
C GLN A 248 21.09 -12.96 -12.11
N HIS A 249 20.22 -12.79 -11.12
CA HIS A 249 20.63 -12.35 -9.78
C HIS A 249 20.86 -13.50 -8.79
N ASN A 250 20.67 -14.75 -9.21
CA ASN A 250 20.78 -15.94 -8.36
C ASN A 250 19.98 -15.82 -7.06
N TYR A 251 18.74 -15.32 -7.15
CA TYR A 251 17.90 -15.12 -5.96
C TYR A 251 17.51 -16.45 -5.32
N TYR A 252 17.50 -16.45 -3.98
CA TYR A 252 16.99 -17.56 -3.19
C TYR A 252 15.46 -17.69 -3.32
N PRO A 253 14.90 -18.89 -3.13
CA PRO A 253 13.45 -19.11 -3.21
C PRO A 253 12.68 -18.45 -2.06
N THR A 254 13.36 -17.99 -1.00
CA THR A 254 12.78 -17.32 0.16
C THR A 254 13.23 -15.85 0.22
N PHE A 255 12.33 -14.96 0.66
CA PHE A 255 12.65 -13.54 0.86
C PHE A 255 13.73 -13.34 1.94
N ILE A 256 13.70 -14.20 2.96
CA ILE A 256 14.79 -14.38 3.92
C ILE A 256 15.72 -15.43 3.31
N GLY A 257 16.43 -15.06 2.24
CA GLY A 257 17.62 -15.81 1.83
C GLY A 257 18.59 -15.66 3.00
N PHE A 258 18.74 -16.75 3.75
CA PHE A 258 19.28 -16.81 5.11
C PHE A 258 20.47 -15.88 5.37
N ILE A 259 20.53 -15.37 6.62
CA ILE A 259 21.74 -14.87 7.29
C ILE A 259 22.97 -15.68 6.85
#